data_AF-A0A087SGC2-F1
#
_entry.id   AF-A0A087SGC2-F1
#
_cell.length_a   1.000
_cell.length_b   1.000
_cell.length_c   1.000
_cell.angle_alpha   90.00
_cell.angle_beta   90.00
_cell.angle_gamma   90.00
#
_symmetry.space_group_name_H-M   'P 1'
#
loop_
_entity.id
_entity.type
_entity.pdbx_description
1 polymer ?
#
loop_
_entity_poly.entity_id
_entity_poly.type
_entity_poly.pdbx_seq_one_letter_code
_entity_poly.pdbx_strand_id
1 'polypeptide(L)'
;MLRHAARGVCRAAGLRSVSSSTAAFQELNASEQSKKEFLSKFAAFQGTMNEPEFPSNFVKPVEKVENASVPDKLKFNFYIPSAAINQGSSVDLVLLPATTGDFGVMPGHVPTVAELRPGVVSVHNELDKDVTKYFVSGGFAFIHADSTTDVCAVEAVPLSDIDSDAVRAGLAEYTGKLASLQGKGDDYELAAAQAGVEVYSALNSALGL
;
A
#
# COMPACT_ATOMS: atom_id res chain seq x y z
N MET A 1 52.84 -17.67 -53.14
CA MET A 1 53.37 -18.24 -51.89
C MET A 1 52.88 -17.40 -50.73
N LEU A 2 52.31 -18.05 -49.72
CA LEU A 2 51.68 -17.51 -48.50
C LEU A 2 52.51 -16.42 -47.80
N ARG A 3 51.83 -15.43 -47.18
CA ARG A 3 51.81 -15.26 -45.70
C ARG A 3 50.83 -14.17 -45.25
N HIS A 4 50.05 -14.53 -44.24
CA HIS A 4 49.15 -13.71 -43.43
C HIS A 4 49.78 -12.45 -42.86
N ALA A 5 48.98 -11.39 -42.75
CA ALA A 5 49.05 -10.45 -41.63
C ALA A 5 47.64 -9.88 -41.35
N ALA A 6 47.03 -10.38 -40.27
CA ALA A 6 45.84 -9.79 -39.66
C ALA A 6 46.21 -8.44 -39.04
N ARG A 7 45.42 -7.40 -39.31
CA ARG A 7 45.54 -6.10 -38.63
C ARG A 7 44.15 -5.67 -38.17
N GLY A 8 44.00 -5.67 -36.85
CA GLY A 8 42.73 -5.53 -36.14
C GLY A 8 42.02 -4.20 -36.40
N VAL A 9 40.71 -4.31 -36.59
CA VAL A 9 39.77 -3.19 -36.46
C VAL A 9 39.41 -3.10 -34.99
N CYS A 10 39.99 -2.12 -34.28
CA CYS A 10 39.50 -1.72 -32.96
C CYS A 10 38.10 -1.13 -33.13
N ARG A 11 37.07 -1.94 -32.92
CA ARG A 11 35.69 -1.45 -32.78
C ARG A 11 35.53 -1.02 -31.33
N ALA A 12 35.56 0.29 -31.08
CA ALA A 12 35.29 0.87 -29.78
C ALA A 12 33.89 0.40 -29.32
N ALA A 13 33.85 -0.56 -28.41
CA ALA A 13 32.65 -0.91 -27.67
C ALA A 13 32.41 0.23 -26.68
N GLY A 14 31.67 1.25 -27.12
CA GLY A 14 31.07 2.22 -26.22
C GLY A 14 30.16 1.44 -25.28
N LEU A 15 30.64 1.18 -24.05
CA LEU A 15 29.80 0.80 -22.93
C LEU A 15 28.74 1.89 -22.81
N ARG A 16 27.53 1.59 -23.30
CA ARG A 16 26.34 2.35 -22.93
C ARG A 16 26.15 2.06 -21.45
N SER A 17 26.65 2.96 -20.62
CA SER A 17 26.27 3.04 -19.22
C SER A 17 24.76 3.24 -19.21
N VAL A 18 24.03 2.17 -18.91
CA VAL A 18 22.64 2.29 -18.50
C VAL A 18 22.73 2.91 -17.13
N SER A 19 22.60 4.24 -17.08
CA SER A 19 22.36 4.94 -15.83
C SER A 19 21.04 4.40 -15.31
N SER A 20 21.10 3.39 -14.44
CA SER A 20 19.97 3.02 -13.63
C SER A 20 19.66 4.25 -12.79
N SER A 21 18.68 5.02 -13.21
CA SER A 21 17.96 5.91 -12.31
C SER A 21 17.25 5.00 -11.31
N THR A 22 17.99 4.44 -10.36
CA THR A 22 17.46 4.33 -9.01
C THR A 22 17.02 5.75 -8.71
N ALA A 23 15.71 5.99 -8.78
CA ALA A 23 15.13 7.13 -8.10
C ALA A 23 15.57 6.94 -6.65
N ALA A 24 16.68 7.60 -6.30
CA ALA A 24 17.10 7.72 -4.93
C ALA A 24 15.91 8.40 -4.27
N PHE A 25 15.22 7.67 -3.40
CA PHE A 25 14.23 8.22 -2.50
C PHE A 25 14.92 9.40 -1.80
N GLN A 26 14.61 10.61 -2.27
CA GLN A 26 15.39 11.79 -1.95
C GLN A 26 14.99 12.26 -0.55
N GLU A 27 15.72 11.68 0.39
CA GLU A 27 16.12 12.11 1.73
C GLU A 27 15.07 12.79 2.61
N LEU A 28 14.86 12.17 3.76
CA LEU A 28 14.26 12.61 5.03
C LEU A 28 14.58 14.07 5.46
N ASN A 29 15.56 14.70 4.81
CA ASN A 29 15.91 16.11 4.98
C ASN A 29 14.96 17.07 4.24
N ALA A 30 14.21 16.62 3.23
CA ALA A 30 13.33 17.47 2.44
C ALA A 30 12.20 18.09 3.28
N SER A 31 11.61 17.31 4.21
CA SER A 31 10.54 17.81 5.10
C SER A 31 11.05 18.83 6.11
N GLU A 32 12.24 18.61 6.67
CA GLU A 32 12.86 19.55 7.62
C GLU A 32 13.36 20.82 6.92
N GLN A 33 13.86 20.70 5.69
CA GLN A 33 14.23 21.84 4.85
C GLN A 33 12.99 22.67 4.48
N SER A 34 11.89 22.03 4.09
CA SER A 34 10.65 22.74 3.75
C SER A 34 10.02 23.44 4.96
N LYS A 35 10.10 22.85 6.16
CA LYS A 35 9.66 23.51 7.40
C LYS A 35 10.45 24.79 7.64
N LYS A 36 11.79 24.70 7.58
CA LYS A 36 12.69 25.85 7.78
C LYS A 36 12.45 26.94 6.74
N GLU A 37 12.26 26.55 5.48
CA GLU A 37 11.93 27.49 4.40
C GLU A 37 10.59 28.19 4.66
N PHE A 38 9.53 27.44 5.00
CA PHE A 38 8.23 28.03 5.33
C PHE A 38 8.34 28.98 6.51
N LEU A 39 8.97 28.57 7.62
CA LEU A 39 9.10 29.40 8.82
C LEU A 39 9.88 30.69 8.54
N SER A 40 10.94 30.63 7.73
CA SER A 40 11.68 31.83 7.32
C SER A 40 10.83 32.83 6.52
N LYS A 41 9.96 32.34 5.62
CA LYS A 41 9.04 33.18 4.86
C LYS A 41 7.89 33.67 5.74
N PHE A 42 7.38 32.82 6.63
CA PHE A 42 6.28 33.14 7.53
C PHE A 42 6.71 34.22 8.51
N ALA A 43 7.90 34.10 9.12
CA ALA A 43 8.52 35.09 10.02
C ALA A 43 8.60 36.50 9.43
N ALA A 44 8.77 36.63 8.11
CA ALA A 44 8.77 37.94 7.44
C ALA A 44 7.39 38.65 7.49
N PHE A 45 6.31 37.92 7.78
CA PHE A 45 4.94 38.40 7.80
C PHE A 45 4.22 38.21 9.15
N GLN A 46 4.89 37.74 10.21
CA GLN A 46 4.22 37.43 11.47
C GLN A 46 3.98 38.67 12.36
N GLY A 47 2.71 38.84 12.77
CA GLY A 47 2.31 39.72 13.88
C GLY A 47 2.45 39.02 15.24
N THR A 48 1.52 39.25 16.17
CA THR A 48 1.48 38.60 17.50
C THR A 48 1.02 37.12 17.49
N MET A 49 1.10 36.44 16.34
CA MET A 49 0.70 35.03 16.23
C MET A 49 1.87 34.09 16.56
N ASN A 50 1.55 32.90 17.07
CA ASN A 50 2.51 31.84 17.29
C ASN A 50 2.86 31.13 15.97
N GLU A 51 4.02 30.47 15.93
CA GLU A 51 4.41 29.64 14.79
C GLU A 51 3.44 28.47 14.58
N PRO A 52 3.06 28.16 13.33
CA PRO A 52 2.18 27.04 13.04
C PRO A 52 2.89 25.71 13.22
N GLU A 53 2.13 24.71 13.64
CA GLU A 53 2.59 23.33 13.74
C GLU A 53 2.49 22.59 12.40
N PHE A 54 3.28 21.55 12.22
CA PHE A 54 3.32 20.73 11.00
C PHE A 54 2.93 19.28 11.31
N PRO A 55 2.28 18.55 10.37
CA PRO A 55 1.92 17.14 10.58
C PRO A 55 3.15 16.27 10.86
N SER A 56 4.29 16.61 10.27
CA SER A 56 5.58 15.94 10.50
C SER A 56 6.18 16.18 11.88
N ASN A 57 5.56 17.00 12.74
CA ASN A 57 5.91 17.07 14.16
C ASN A 57 5.31 15.90 14.95
N PHE A 58 4.27 15.25 14.42
CA PHE A 58 3.55 14.16 15.07
C PHE A 58 3.90 12.77 14.52
N VAL A 59 4.69 12.72 13.44
CA VAL A 59 5.14 11.47 12.81
C VAL A 59 6.62 11.27 13.12
N LYS A 60 6.97 10.07 13.62
CA LYS A 60 8.37 9.71 13.83
C LYS A 60 9.11 9.67 12.48
N PRO A 61 10.28 10.31 12.33
CA PRO A 61 11.04 10.22 11.10
C PRO A 61 11.40 8.76 10.79
N VAL A 62 11.15 8.33 9.55
CA VAL A 62 11.59 7.01 9.08
C VAL A 62 13.12 6.99 9.11
N GLU A 63 13.73 6.03 9.79
CA GLU A 63 15.19 5.95 9.88
C GLU A 63 15.77 5.45 8.55
N LYS A 64 16.87 6.07 8.10
CA LYS A 64 17.57 5.62 6.89
C LYS A 64 18.25 4.30 7.19
N VAL A 65 17.78 3.24 6.56
CA VAL A 65 18.31 1.89 6.76
C VAL A 65 19.59 1.70 5.96
N GLU A 66 20.71 2.24 6.45
CA GLU A 66 21.98 2.19 5.72
C GLU A 66 22.68 0.83 5.83
N ASN A 67 22.33 -0.02 6.82
CA ASN A 67 22.84 -1.39 7.01
C ASN A 67 21.90 -2.26 7.88
N ALA A 68 20.65 -2.50 7.49
CA ALA A 68 19.77 -3.35 8.32
C ALA A 68 20.12 -4.84 8.21
N SER A 69 20.41 -5.42 9.37
CA SER A 69 19.96 -6.78 9.66
C SER A 69 18.43 -6.80 9.55
N VAL A 70 17.88 -7.78 8.83
CA VAL A 70 16.43 -7.99 8.76
C VAL A 70 15.90 -8.20 10.18
N PRO A 71 14.89 -7.44 10.64
CA PRO A 71 14.32 -7.63 11.98
C PRO A 71 13.54 -8.93 12.04
N ASP A 72 13.41 -9.51 13.23
CA ASP A 72 12.67 -10.78 13.41
C ASP A 72 11.14 -10.61 13.26
N LYS A 73 10.63 -9.39 13.49
CA LYS A 73 9.19 -9.05 13.46
C LYS A 73 8.95 -7.81 12.60
N LEU A 74 7.80 -7.77 11.94
CA LEU A 74 7.30 -6.66 11.13
C LEU A 74 6.54 -5.69 12.04
N LYS A 75 6.75 -4.38 11.87
CA LYS A 75 5.90 -3.36 12.51
C LYS A 75 4.68 -3.11 11.63
N PHE A 76 3.50 -3.43 12.14
CA PHE A 76 2.25 -3.31 11.39
C PHE A 76 1.37 -2.20 11.92
N ASN A 77 0.92 -1.34 11.01
CA ASN A 77 -0.05 -0.30 11.26
C ASN A 77 -1.25 -0.50 10.33
N PHE A 78 -2.45 -0.42 10.89
CA PHE A 78 -3.69 -0.57 10.13
C PHE A 78 -4.65 0.57 10.44
N TYR A 79 -4.91 1.36 9.41
CA TYR A 79 -5.64 2.61 9.48
C TYR A 79 -6.93 2.56 8.65
N ILE A 80 -7.99 3.11 9.24
CA ILE A 80 -9.21 3.55 8.56
C ILE A 80 -9.45 5.02 8.90
N PRO A 81 -10.24 5.78 8.12
CA PRO A 81 -10.48 7.20 8.39
C PRO A 81 -11.10 7.46 9.77
N SER A 82 -11.91 6.53 10.27
CA SER A 82 -12.62 6.66 11.55
C SER A 82 -11.81 6.22 12.76
N ALA A 83 -10.81 5.34 12.59
CA ALA A 83 -10.06 4.72 13.67
C ALA A 83 -8.73 4.13 13.19
N ALA A 84 -7.81 3.91 14.12
CA ALA A 84 -6.64 3.08 13.84
C ALA A 84 -6.83 1.72 14.51
N ILE A 85 -7.12 0.70 13.70
CA ILE A 85 -7.38 -0.66 14.16
C ILE A 85 -6.13 -1.24 14.82
N ASN A 86 -4.96 -0.92 14.27
CA ASN A 86 -3.68 -1.33 14.83
C ASN A 86 -2.63 -0.24 14.66
N GLN A 87 -1.84 0.03 15.70
CA GLN A 87 -0.71 0.95 15.66
C GLN A 87 0.50 0.34 16.36
N GLY A 88 1.54 0.02 15.58
CA GLY A 88 2.83 -0.42 16.08
C GLY A 88 2.88 -1.84 16.62
N SER A 89 1.94 -2.71 16.24
CA SER A 89 2.02 -4.13 16.62
C SER A 89 3.17 -4.84 15.91
N SER A 90 3.84 -5.74 16.64
CA SER A 90 4.87 -6.61 16.07
C SER A 90 4.21 -7.90 15.58
N VAL A 91 4.24 -8.13 14.27
CA VAL A 91 3.58 -9.27 13.60
C VAL A 91 4.61 -10.06 12.79
N ASP A 92 4.36 -11.35 12.55
CA ASP A 92 5.26 -12.18 11.73
C ASP A 92 4.91 -12.12 10.25
N LEU A 93 3.62 -12.11 9.94
CA LEU A 93 3.11 -12.22 8.59
C LEU A 93 1.80 -11.44 8.45
N VAL A 94 1.67 -10.71 7.35
CA VAL A 94 0.41 -10.08 6.96
C VAL A 94 0.07 -10.52 5.53
N LEU A 95 -1.11 -11.09 5.34
CA LEU A 95 -1.63 -11.46 4.02
C LEU A 95 -2.54 -10.34 3.52
N LEU A 96 -2.24 -9.82 2.33
CA LEU A 96 -2.89 -8.67 1.73
C LEU A 96 -3.53 -9.04 0.39
N PRO A 97 -4.78 -8.61 0.13
CA PRO A 97 -5.44 -8.81 -1.16
C PRO A 97 -5.10 -7.66 -2.12
N ALA A 98 -4.04 -7.79 -2.91
CA ALA A 98 -3.75 -6.81 -3.96
C ALA A 98 -4.60 -7.05 -5.22
N THR A 99 -4.76 -6.00 -6.02
CA THR A 99 -5.41 -6.08 -7.34
C THR A 99 -4.73 -7.08 -8.28
N THR A 100 -3.41 -7.26 -8.16
CA THR A 100 -2.61 -8.22 -8.94
C THR A 100 -2.68 -9.66 -8.41
N GLY A 101 -3.19 -9.88 -7.21
CA GLY A 101 -3.22 -11.16 -6.52
C GLY A 101 -2.97 -11.02 -5.03
N ASP A 102 -3.15 -12.11 -4.28
CA ASP A 102 -2.90 -12.11 -2.85
C ASP A 102 -1.41 -12.33 -2.59
N PHE A 103 -0.82 -11.57 -1.66
CA PHE A 103 0.59 -11.70 -1.29
C PHE A 103 0.80 -11.53 0.21
N GLY A 104 1.90 -12.09 0.70
CA GLY A 104 2.29 -12.03 2.11
C GLY A 104 3.46 -11.09 2.34
N VAL A 105 3.36 -10.27 3.37
CA VAL A 105 4.43 -9.37 3.82
C VAL A 105 5.05 -9.94 5.09
N MET A 106 6.35 -10.14 5.04
CA MET A 106 7.21 -10.60 6.13
C MET A 106 8.26 -9.52 6.47
N PRO A 107 8.97 -9.65 7.59
CA PRO A 107 10.08 -8.74 7.89
C PRO A 107 11.13 -8.73 6.78
N GLY A 108 11.63 -7.54 6.41
CA GLY A 108 12.60 -7.39 5.32
C GLY A 108 12.03 -7.52 3.90
N HIS A 109 10.70 -7.45 3.73
CA HIS A 109 10.08 -7.42 2.41
C HIS A 109 10.53 -6.19 1.59
N VAL A 110 10.56 -6.33 0.26
CA VAL A 110 10.93 -5.25 -0.66
C VAL A 110 9.93 -4.08 -0.52
N PRO A 111 10.41 -2.83 -0.43
CA PRO A 111 9.55 -1.65 -0.37
C PRO A 111 8.59 -1.61 -1.56
N THR A 112 7.30 -1.57 -1.28
CA THR A 112 6.25 -1.74 -2.29
C THR A 112 5.04 -0.90 -1.92
N VAL A 113 4.41 -0.28 -2.91
CA VAL A 113 3.08 0.32 -2.78
C VAL A 113 2.12 -0.54 -3.58
N ALA A 114 1.10 -1.07 -2.91
CA ALA A 114 0.11 -1.95 -3.52
C ALA A 114 -1.29 -1.38 -3.34
N GLU A 115 -2.09 -1.41 -4.40
CA GLU A 115 -3.53 -1.15 -4.33
C GLU A 115 -4.24 -2.43 -3.85
N LEU A 116 -5.15 -2.27 -2.91
CA LEU A 116 -5.92 -3.36 -2.32
C LEU A 116 -7.29 -3.44 -2.97
N ARG A 117 -7.66 -4.65 -3.39
CA ARG A 117 -9.02 -4.99 -3.83
C ARG A 117 -9.91 -5.30 -2.61
N PRO A 118 -11.24 -5.28 -2.76
CA PRO A 118 -12.13 -5.80 -1.73
C PRO A 118 -11.77 -7.25 -1.38
N GLY A 119 -11.52 -7.54 -0.11
CA GLY A 119 -10.99 -8.85 0.27
C GLY A 119 -10.64 -8.96 1.75
N VAL A 120 -9.96 -10.05 2.11
CA VAL A 120 -9.60 -10.33 3.51
C VAL A 120 -8.13 -10.05 3.76
N VAL A 121 -7.85 -9.15 4.69
CA VAL A 121 -6.52 -8.97 5.30
C VAL A 121 -6.40 -9.91 6.48
N SER A 122 -5.38 -10.76 6.48
CA SER A 122 -5.08 -11.67 7.60
C SER A 122 -3.80 -11.23 8.28
N VAL A 123 -3.88 -10.96 9.58
CA VAL A 123 -2.75 -10.52 10.41
C VAL A 123 -2.35 -11.67 11.33
N HIS A 124 -1.12 -12.14 11.21
CA HIS A 124 -0.56 -13.22 12.01
C HIS A 124 0.43 -12.64 13.04
N ASN A 125 0.05 -12.59 14.30
CA ASN A 125 0.95 -12.13 15.38
C ASN A 125 2.05 -13.16 15.66
N GLU A 126 1.68 -14.43 15.62
CA GLU A 126 2.54 -15.61 15.62
C GLU A 126 2.18 -16.47 14.41
N LEU A 127 3.17 -17.05 13.73
CA LEU A 127 3.01 -17.83 12.50
C LEU A 127 1.84 -18.85 12.53
N ASP A 128 1.57 -19.49 13.67
CA ASP A 128 0.67 -20.66 13.75
C ASP A 128 -0.55 -20.53 14.69
N LYS A 129 -0.77 -19.40 15.40
CA LYS A 129 -1.76 -19.36 16.51
C LYS A 129 -2.76 -18.23 16.46
N ASP A 130 -2.29 -17.01 16.23
CA ASP A 130 -3.11 -15.80 16.42
C ASP A 130 -3.33 -15.09 15.08
N VAL A 131 -4.34 -15.57 14.33
CA VAL A 131 -4.74 -15.01 13.03
C VAL A 131 -6.00 -14.17 13.18
N THR A 132 -5.85 -12.87 13.06
CA THR A 132 -6.99 -11.94 13.02
C THR A 132 -7.32 -11.58 11.58
N LYS A 133 -8.58 -11.80 11.17
CA LYS A 133 -9.04 -11.55 9.81
C LYS A 133 -9.98 -10.35 9.76
N TYR A 134 -9.67 -9.42 8.86
CA TYR A 134 -10.48 -8.25 8.59
C TYR A 134 -10.89 -8.26 7.13
N PHE A 135 -12.17 -8.05 6.85
CA PHE A 135 -12.60 -7.69 5.51
C PHE A 135 -12.33 -6.22 5.27
N VAL A 136 -11.69 -5.88 4.14
CA VAL A 136 -11.43 -4.51 3.70
C VAL A 136 -12.23 -4.21 2.44
N SER A 137 -12.79 -3.01 2.35
CA SER A 137 -13.49 -2.54 1.14
C SER A 137 -12.56 -2.17 -0.01
N GLY A 138 -11.26 -2.02 0.27
CA GLY A 138 -10.22 -1.60 -0.65
C GLY A 138 -9.28 -0.59 0.03
N GLY A 139 -8.28 -0.11 -0.70
CA GLY A 139 -7.34 0.91 -0.20
C GLY A 139 -5.92 0.72 -0.72
N PHE A 140 -4.93 1.07 0.10
CA PHE A 140 -3.52 0.95 -0.23
C PHE A 140 -2.73 0.30 0.90
N ALA A 141 -1.71 -0.46 0.54
CA ALA A 141 -0.69 -0.95 1.45
C ALA A 141 0.67 -0.37 1.08
N PHE A 142 1.35 0.19 2.08
CA PHE A 142 2.70 0.73 1.97
C PHE A 142 3.64 -0.16 2.77
N ILE A 143 4.56 -0.81 2.07
CA ILE A 143 5.66 -1.56 2.67
C ILE A 143 6.91 -0.69 2.57
N HIS A 144 7.50 -0.37 3.72
CA HIS A 144 8.68 0.48 3.81
C HIS A 144 9.96 -0.34 3.98
N ALA A 145 11.10 0.30 3.73
CA ALA A 145 12.42 -0.34 3.83
C ALA A 145 12.85 -0.69 5.27
N ASP A 146 12.25 -0.05 6.27
CA ASP A 146 12.50 -0.27 7.70
C ASP A 146 11.68 -1.43 8.29
N SER A 147 11.05 -2.26 7.43
CA SER A 147 10.12 -3.31 7.84
C SER A 147 8.91 -2.79 8.62
N THR A 148 8.48 -1.57 8.33
CA THR A 148 7.14 -1.08 8.68
C THR A 148 6.18 -1.34 7.51
N THR A 149 4.95 -1.71 7.83
CA THR A 149 3.87 -1.88 6.85
C THR A 149 2.64 -1.12 7.32
N ASP A 150 2.23 -0.16 6.51
CA ASP A 150 1.04 0.66 6.74
C ASP A 150 -0.04 0.21 5.76
N VAL A 151 -1.13 -0.33 6.30
CA VAL A 151 -2.35 -0.60 5.52
C VAL A 151 -3.35 0.51 5.77
N CYS A 152 -3.77 1.16 4.71
CA CYS A 152 -4.74 2.24 4.72
C CYS A 152 -5.96 1.79 3.92
N ALA A 153 -7.02 1.38 4.62
CA ALA A 153 -8.28 0.98 4.00
C ALA A 153 -9.34 2.07 4.21
N VAL A 154 -10.37 2.09 3.35
CA VAL A 154 -11.51 3.00 3.55
C VAL A 154 -12.40 2.50 4.67
N GLU A 155 -12.76 1.22 4.62
CA GLU A 155 -13.51 0.54 5.67
C GLU A 155 -12.89 -0.83 5.93
N ALA A 156 -12.89 -1.24 7.19
CA ALA A 156 -12.39 -2.54 7.61
C ALA A 156 -13.20 -3.08 8.79
N VAL A 157 -13.69 -4.31 8.64
CA VAL A 157 -14.61 -4.94 9.61
C VAL A 157 -14.12 -6.36 9.90
N PRO A 158 -14.10 -6.82 11.17
CA PRO A 158 -13.78 -8.21 11.47
C PRO A 158 -14.85 -9.14 10.87
N LEU A 159 -14.44 -10.33 10.43
CA LEU A 159 -15.36 -11.26 9.76
C LEU A 159 -16.53 -11.73 10.65
N SER A 160 -16.39 -11.64 11.98
CA SER A 160 -17.43 -11.99 12.95
C SER A 160 -18.64 -11.07 12.90
N ASP A 161 -18.47 -9.84 12.44
CA ASP A 161 -19.49 -8.79 12.54
C ASP A 161 -20.30 -8.67 11.24
N ILE A 162 -20.02 -9.53 10.24
CA ILE A 162 -20.65 -9.51 8.93
C ILE A 162 -21.83 -10.48 8.90
N ASP A 163 -23.02 -9.98 8.57
CA ASP A 163 -24.22 -10.78 8.39
C ASP A 163 -24.24 -11.47 7.00
N SER A 164 -24.28 -12.80 7.00
CA SER A 164 -24.32 -13.62 5.79
C SER A 164 -25.58 -13.40 4.94
N ASP A 165 -26.72 -13.13 5.57
CA ASP A 165 -27.98 -12.98 4.85
C ASP A 165 -28.05 -11.63 4.13
N ALA A 166 -27.56 -10.56 4.78
CA ALA A 166 -27.36 -9.26 4.17
C ALA A 166 -26.41 -9.31 2.96
N VAL A 167 -25.33 -10.09 3.04
CA VAL A 167 -24.37 -10.26 1.93
C VAL A 167 -25.04 -10.90 0.70
N ARG A 168 -25.83 -11.97 0.90
CA ARG A 168 -26.55 -12.65 -0.19
C ARG A 168 -27.61 -11.75 -0.83
N ALA A 169 -28.35 -11.00 0.00
CA ALA A 169 -29.35 -10.05 -0.47
C ALA A 169 -28.68 -8.94 -1.31
N GLY A 170 -27.57 -8.37 -0.82
CA GLY A 170 -26.79 -7.36 -1.54
C GLY A 170 -26.25 -7.88 -2.87
N LEU A 171 -25.68 -9.09 -2.89
CA LEU A 171 -25.19 -9.71 -4.13
C LEU A 171 -26.31 -9.82 -5.17
N ALA A 172 -27.49 -10.33 -4.78
CA ALA A 172 -28.63 -10.46 -5.67
C ALA A 172 -29.11 -9.10 -6.21
N GLU A 173 -29.13 -8.06 -5.36
CA GLU A 173 -29.51 -6.70 -5.75
C GLU A 173 -28.54 -6.11 -6.77
N TYR A 174 -27.24 -6.13 -6.50
CA TYR A 174 -26.23 -5.51 -7.38
C TYR A 174 -26.03 -6.29 -8.68
N THR A 175 -26.17 -7.62 -8.66
CA THR A 175 -26.16 -8.42 -9.89
C THR A 175 -27.37 -8.15 -10.77
N GLY A 176 -28.57 -7.99 -10.18
CA GLY A 176 -29.76 -7.56 -10.89
C GLY A 176 -29.61 -6.17 -11.51
N LYS A 177 -29.05 -5.21 -10.76
CA LYS A 177 -28.74 -3.85 -11.25
C LYS A 177 -27.77 -3.89 -12.43
N LEU A 178 -26.66 -4.63 -12.30
CA LEU A 178 -25.66 -4.77 -13.37
C LEU A 178 -26.29 -5.32 -14.65
N ALA A 179 -27.09 -6.39 -14.54
CA ALA A 179 -27.78 -6.98 -15.70
C ALA A 179 -28.77 -6.01 -16.36
N SER A 180 -29.45 -5.17 -15.58
CA SER A 180 -30.41 -4.18 -16.09
C SER A 180 -29.75 -3.01 -16.83
N LEU A 181 -28.53 -2.63 -16.42
CA LEU A 181 -27.78 -1.49 -16.94
C LEU A 181 -26.90 -1.85 -18.14
N GLN A 182 -26.61 -3.13 -18.37
CA GLN A 182 -25.80 -3.59 -19.51
C GLN A 182 -26.38 -3.10 -20.85
N GLY A 183 -25.63 -2.20 -21.51
CA GLY A 183 -25.95 -1.65 -22.83
C GLY A 183 -26.99 -0.53 -22.86
N LYS A 184 -27.45 -0.04 -21.69
CA LYS A 184 -28.49 1.00 -21.59
C LYS A 184 -28.25 2.06 -20.51
N GLY A 185 -27.36 1.79 -19.55
CA GLY A 185 -27.06 2.70 -18.43
C GLY A 185 -26.01 3.75 -18.76
N ASP A 186 -25.93 4.77 -17.89
CA ASP A 186 -24.80 5.69 -17.82
C ASP A 186 -23.54 4.94 -17.36
N ASP A 187 -22.36 5.33 -17.87
CA ASP A 187 -21.10 4.65 -17.59
C ASP A 187 -20.79 4.65 -16.08
N TYR A 188 -21.20 5.71 -15.38
CA TYR A 188 -21.07 5.83 -13.93
C TYR A 188 -21.92 4.79 -13.17
N GLU A 189 -23.19 4.61 -13.56
CA GLU A 189 -24.08 3.65 -12.89
C GLU A 189 -23.63 2.21 -13.14
N LEU A 190 -23.12 1.93 -14.35
CA LEU A 190 -22.54 0.63 -14.68
C LEU A 190 -21.30 0.34 -13.82
N ALA A 191 -20.40 1.30 -13.67
CA ALA A 191 -19.21 1.17 -12.82
C ALA A 191 -19.58 0.98 -11.34
N ALA A 192 -20.57 1.72 -10.83
CA ALA A 192 -21.05 1.57 -9.46
C ALA A 192 -21.69 0.20 -9.21
N ALA A 193 -22.47 -0.31 -10.16
CA ALA A 193 -23.05 -1.65 -10.07
C ALA A 193 -21.97 -2.75 -10.11
N GLN A 194 -20.96 -2.59 -10.95
CA GLN A 194 -19.80 -3.49 -11.02
C GLN A 194 -19.02 -3.53 -9.70
N ALA A 195 -18.70 -2.36 -9.13
CA ALA A 195 -18.03 -2.27 -7.84
C ALA A 195 -18.85 -2.93 -6.72
N GLY A 196 -20.17 -2.75 -6.72
CA GLY A 196 -21.06 -3.44 -5.79
C GLY A 196 -20.98 -4.96 -5.92
N VAL A 197 -21.07 -5.50 -7.15
CA VAL A 197 -20.93 -6.94 -7.39
C VAL A 197 -19.56 -7.45 -6.92
N GLU A 198 -18.48 -6.70 -7.19
CA GLU A 198 -17.13 -7.07 -6.76
C GLU A 198 -17.01 -7.18 -5.24
N VAL A 199 -17.49 -6.17 -4.50
CA VAL A 199 -17.45 -6.16 -3.02
C VAL A 199 -18.29 -7.28 -2.43
N TYR A 200 -19.54 -7.46 -2.87
CA TYR A 200 -20.42 -8.51 -2.33
C TYR A 200 -19.98 -9.92 -2.73
N SER A 201 -19.39 -10.10 -3.91
CA SER A 201 -18.77 -11.37 -4.32
C SER A 201 -17.55 -11.71 -3.45
N ALA A 202 -16.71 -10.71 -3.14
CA ALA A 202 -15.59 -10.88 -2.24
C ALA A 202 -16.04 -11.21 -0.80
N LEU A 203 -17.10 -10.56 -0.30
CA LEU A 203 -17.72 -10.87 1.00
C LEU A 203 -18.25 -12.30 1.04
N ASN A 204 -18.98 -12.73 0.01
CA ASN A 204 -19.51 -14.09 -0.07
C ASN A 204 -18.38 -15.14 -0.04
N SER A 205 -17.30 -14.87 -0.78
CA SER A 205 -16.10 -15.71 -0.80
C SER A 205 -15.37 -15.73 0.55
N ALA A 206 -15.30 -14.58 1.25
CA ALA A 206 -14.66 -14.45 2.56
C ALA A 206 -15.40 -15.24 3.65
N LEU A 207 -16.73 -15.32 3.57
CA LEU A 207 -17.58 -16.07 4.49
C LEU A 207 -17.69 -17.56 4.13
N GLY A 208 -17.21 -17.98 2.95
CA GLY A 208 -17.28 -19.36 2.48
C GLY A 208 -18.70 -19.82 2.11
N LEU A 209 -19.54 -18.88 1.64
CA LEU A 209 -20.96 -19.09 1.34
C LEU A 209 -21.23 -19.48 -0.12
#